data_AF-A0A2V6PBY9-F1
#
_entry.id   AF-A0A2V6PBY9-F1
#
_cell.length_a   1.000
_cell.length_b   1.000
_cell.length_c   1.000
_cell.angle_alpha   90.00
_cell.angle_beta   90.00
_cell.angle_gamma   90.00
#
_symmetry.space_group_name_H-M   'P 1'
#
loop_
_entity.id
_entity.type
_entity.pdbx_description
1 polymer ?
#
loop_
_entity_poly.entity_id
_entity_poly.type
_entity_poly.pdbx_seq_one_letter_code
_entity_poly.pdbx_strand_id
1 'polypeptide(L)'
;YLTTFRQTTVSLNELRRFLREKLPEYMIPSAFVMLEKLPLTPNGKVDRRALPAPENHRARLETKFVAPQAGLEQTIAAIWEEVLSIKHPGVNDNFFDLGGHSLQVVQIQNKLRERLGAELPVVKLFEYPTVRSLAGYLGEEKKEHPFGQRIHERTQRQKAAAAGHKPFGARAKL
;
A
#
# COMPACT_ATOMS: atom_id res chain seq x y z
N TYR A 1 -13.37 13.17 8.11
CA TYR A 1 -13.73 14.41 8.84
C TYR A 1 -14.17 14.05 10.23
N LEU A 2 -13.74 14.83 11.22
CA LEU A 2 -13.96 14.56 12.63
C LEU A 2 -14.49 15.83 13.30
N THR A 3 -15.35 15.65 14.29
CA THR A 3 -15.74 16.68 15.26
C THR A 3 -15.70 16.06 16.64
N THR A 4 -15.37 16.86 17.66
CA THR A 4 -15.24 16.39 19.04
C THR A 4 -16.46 16.79 19.83
N PHE A 5 -17.11 15.84 20.48
CA PHE A 5 -18.16 16.14 21.45
C PHE A 5 -17.51 16.57 22.77
N ARG A 6 -17.99 17.66 23.39
CA ARG A 6 -17.49 18.22 24.67
C ARG A 6 -16.02 18.68 24.69
N GLN A 7 -15.50 19.16 23.55
CA GLN A 7 -14.13 19.71 23.45
C GLN A 7 -13.00 18.73 23.85
N THR A 8 -13.26 17.42 23.81
CA THR A 8 -12.21 16.43 24.05
C THR A 8 -11.13 16.54 22.98
N THR A 9 -9.89 16.79 23.39
CA THR A 9 -8.74 16.79 22.48
C THR A 9 -8.33 15.34 22.19
N VAL A 10 -8.36 14.94 20.92
CA VAL A 10 -7.91 13.61 20.48
C VAL A 10 -6.72 13.78 19.54
N SER A 11 -5.61 13.12 19.83
CA SER A 11 -4.48 13.08 18.89
C SER A 11 -4.83 12.25 17.66
N LEU A 12 -4.52 12.77 16.47
CA LEU A 12 -4.75 12.05 15.21
C LEU A 12 -3.95 10.74 15.14
N ASN A 13 -2.78 10.68 15.79
CA ASN A 13 -1.98 9.46 15.85
C ASN A 13 -2.63 8.38 16.72
N GLU A 14 -3.21 8.78 17.85
CA GLU A 14 -3.92 7.84 18.73
C GLU A 14 -5.14 7.27 18.02
N LEU A 15 -5.88 8.11 17.29
CA LEU A 15 -7.01 7.66 16.48
C LEU A 15 -6.55 6.70 15.36
N ARG A 16 -5.47 7.03 14.65
CA ARG A 16 -4.92 6.15 13.60
C ARG A 16 -4.45 4.81 14.16
N ARG A 17 -3.75 4.81 15.30
CA ARG A 17 -3.33 3.59 16.01
C ARG A 17 -4.53 2.74 16.42
N PHE A 18 -5.55 3.36 17.01
CA PHE A 18 -6.79 2.69 17.40
C PHE A 18 -7.50 2.05 16.19
N LEU A 19 -7.52 2.72 15.03
CA LEU A 19 -8.10 2.15 13.81
C LEU A 19 -7.28 0.98 13.28
N ARG A 20 -5.94 1.02 13.33
CA ARG A 20 -5.06 -0.10 12.94
C ARG A 20 -5.32 -1.38 13.72
N GLU A 21 -5.70 -1.26 14.99
CA GLU A 21 -6.01 -2.43 15.83
C GLU A 21 -7.34 -3.10 15.46
N LYS A 22 -8.22 -2.40 14.74
CA LYS A 22 -9.60 -2.84 14.47
C LYS A 22 -9.92 -3.03 12.99
N LEU A 23 -9.15 -2.38 12.11
CA LEU A 23 -9.41 -2.31 10.69
C LEU A 23 -8.16 -2.73 9.92
N PRO A 24 -8.32 -3.42 8.78
CA PRO A 24 -7.24 -3.60 7.81
C PRO A 24 -6.69 -2.24 7.35
N GLU A 25 -5.39 -2.19 7.01
CA GLU A 25 -4.69 -0.94 6.63
C GLU A 25 -5.40 -0.16 5.50
N TYR A 26 -6.01 -0.87 4.54
CA TYR A 26 -6.73 -0.25 3.42
C TYR A 26 -8.07 0.42 3.81
N MET A 27 -8.58 0.18 5.01
CA MET A 27 -9.77 0.85 5.54
C MET A 27 -9.42 2.08 6.38
N ILE A 28 -8.14 2.34 6.60
CA ILE A 28 -7.68 3.45 7.42
C ILE A 28 -7.66 4.71 6.56
N PRO A 29 -8.35 5.80 7.00
CA PRO A 29 -8.32 7.05 6.26
C PRO A 29 -6.90 7.59 6.12
N SER A 30 -6.53 7.96 4.89
CA SER A 30 -5.27 8.67 4.63
C SER A 30 -5.27 10.06 5.29
N ALA A 31 -6.46 10.66 5.49
CA ALA A 31 -6.64 12.01 6.02
C ALA A 31 -7.61 12.06 7.20
N PHE A 32 -7.23 12.84 8.20
CA PHE A 32 -8.14 13.31 9.23
C PHE A 32 -8.17 14.84 9.23
N VAL A 33 -9.36 15.39 8.98
CA VAL A 33 -9.64 16.83 9.02
C VAL A 33 -10.52 17.10 10.23
N MET A 34 -9.97 17.83 11.20
CA MET A 34 -10.69 18.23 12.40
C MET A 34 -11.50 19.48 12.10
N LEU A 35 -12.78 19.44 12.46
CA LEU A 35 -13.74 20.52 12.28
C LEU A 35 -14.37 20.84 13.63
N GLU A 36 -14.57 22.13 13.92
CA GLU A 36 -15.33 22.54 15.11
C GLU A 36 -16.77 22.00 15.03
N LYS A 37 -17.38 22.08 13.84
CA LYS A 37 -18.72 21.57 13.57
C LYS A 37 -18.81 21.06 12.13
N LEU A 38 -19.60 20.00 11.92
CA LEU A 38 -19.93 19.54 10.57
C LEU A 38 -20.83 20.56 9.87
N PRO A 39 -20.54 20.93 8.61
CA PRO A 39 -21.43 21.77 7.82
C PRO A 39 -22.71 20.97 7.51
N LEU A 40 -23.86 21.60 7.72
CA LEU A 40 -25.17 20.99 7.50
C LEU A 40 -25.94 21.80 6.46
N THR A 41 -26.72 21.11 5.64
CA THR A 41 -27.74 21.70 4.78
C THR A 41 -28.89 22.25 5.65
N PRO A 42 -29.79 23.11 5.12
CA PRO A 42 -30.97 23.58 5.85
C PRO A 42 -31.85 22.45 6.41
N ASN A 43 -31.84 21.28 5.76
CA ASN A 43 -32.56 20.08 6.18
C ASN A 43 -31.80 19.24 7.23
N GLY A 44 -30.70 19.75 7.80
CA GLY A 44 -29.92 19.09 8.85
C GLY A 44 -29.02 17.93 8.39
N LYS A 45 -28.95 17.63 7.09
CA LYS A 45 -28.03 16.62 6.53
C LYS A 45 -26.64 17.22 6.36
N VAL A 46 -25.58 16.41 6.45
CA VAL A 46 -24.21 16.87 6.19
C VAL A 46 -24.08 17.43 4.77
N ASP A 47 -23.63 18.68 4.66
CA ASP A 47 -23.31 19.30 3.38
C ASP A 47 -21.88 18.91 2.96
N ARG A 48 -21.79 17.89 2.10
CA ARG A 48 -20.50 17.38 1.61
C ARG A 48 -19.75 18.38 0.72
N ARG A 49 -20.44 19.34 0.09
CA ARG A 49 -19.82 20.33 -0.81
C ARG A 49 -19.13 21.44 -0.03
N ALA A 50 -19.60 21.68 1.19
CA ALA A 50 -19.02 22.63 2.13
C ALA A 50 -17.88 22.05 2.98
N LEU A 51 -17.54 20.76 2.83
CA LEU A 51 -16.41 20.17 3.53
C LEU A 51 -15.10 20.70 2.93
N PRO A 52 -14.16 21.21 3.76
CA PRO A 52 -12.87 21.67 3.27
C PRO A 52 -12.09 20.49 2.69
N ALA A 53 -11.34 20.73 1.61
CA ALA A 53 -10.47 19.69 1.07
C ALA A 53 -9.44 19.27 2.14
N PRO A 54 -9.12 17.97 2.28
CA PRO A 54 -7.96 17.55 3.03
C PRO A 54 -6.73 18.15 2.35
N GLU A 55 -6.05 19.10 3.01
CA GLU A 55 -4.83 19.68 2.48
C GLU A 55 -3.83 18.56 2.17
N ASN A 56 -3.16 18.64 1.01
CA ASN A 56 -2.18 17.63 0.56
C ASN A 56 -1.23 17.28 1.72
N HIS A 57 -1.21 16.00 2.07
CA HIS A 57 -1.01 15.43 3.41
C HIS A 57 0.36 15.65 4.06
N ARG A 58 1.25 16.40 3.43
CA ARG A 58 2.61 16.61 3.94
C ARG A 58 2.65 17.44 5.22
N ALA A 59 1.73 18.38 5.39
CA ALA A 59 1.72 19.29 6.54
C ALA A 59 1.30 18.60 7.87
N ARG A 60 0.79 17.36 7.83
CA ARG A 60 0.30 16.62 9.02
C ARG A 60 0.93 15.24 9.23
N LEU A 61 1.94 14.89 8.43
CA LEU A 61 2.78 13.75 8.73
C LEU A 61 3.72 14.18 9.88
N GLU A 62 3.37 13.80 11.11
CA GLU A 62 4.25 13.99 12.28
C GLU A 62 5.49 13.07 12.23
N THR A 63 5.63 12.24 11.19
CA THR A 63 6.82 11.43 10.96
C THR A 63 7.99 12.34 10.64
N LYS A 64 9.04 12.25 11.46
CA LYS A 64 10.31 12.95 11.20
C LYS A 64 10.81 12.57 9.81
N PHE A 65 10.99 13.57 8.95
CA PHE A 65 11.53 13.36 7.61
C PHE A 65 12.92 12.72 7.72
N VAL A 66 13.09 11.60 7.02
CA VAL A 66 14.37 10.90 6.85
C VAL A 66 14.52 10.64 5.36
N ALA A 67 15.57 11.21 4.77
CA ALA A 67 15.83 11.08 3.35
C ALA A 67 16.19 9.62 2.97
N PRO A 68 15.83 9.16 1.76
CA PRO A 68 16.29 7.89 1.20
C PRO A 68 17.81 7.81 1.17
N GLN A 69 18.35 6.71 1.70
CA GLN A 69 19.76 6.36 1.55
C GLN A 69 20.03 5.79 0.15
N ALA A 70 21.30 5.51 -0.17
CA ALA A 70 21.70 4.98 -1.47
C ALA A 70 21.05 3.61 -1.79
N GLY A 71 20.93 3.30 -3.08
CA GLY A 71 20.52 1.97 -3.56
C GLY A 71 19.00 1.79 -3.71
N LEU A 72 18.44 0.80 -3.01
CA LEU A 72 17.02 0.43 -3.15
C LEU A 72 16.09 1.53 -2.65
N GLU A 73 16.40 2.19 -1.52
CA GLU A 73 15.56 3.26 -0.99
C GLU A 73 15.41 4.41 -1.98
N GLN A 74 16.51 4.88 -2.60
CA GLN A 74 16.47 5.90 -3.66
C GLN A 74 15.63 5.48 -4.87
N THR A 75 15.78 4.23 -5.32
CA THR A 75 15.01 3.74 -6.47
C THR A 75 13.51 3.72 -6.19
N ILE A 76 13.13 3.21 -5.01
CA ILE A 76 11.73 3.13 -4.59
C ILE A 76 11.16 4.54 -4.38
N ALA A 77 11.91 5.43 -3.71
CA ALA A 77 11.50 6.81 -3.50
C ALA A 77 11.25 7.55 -4.84
N ALA A 78 12.12 7.37 -5.83
CA ALA A 78 11.93 7.96 -7.16
C ALA A 78 10.69 7.42 -7.88
N ILE A 79 10.38 6.12 -7.73
CA ILE A 79 9.14 5.55 -8.27
C ILE A 79 7.92 6.17 -7.59
N TRP A 80 7.98 6.38 -6.27
CA TRP A 80 6.89 7.01 -5.53
C TRP A 80 6.69 8.47 -5.92
N GLU A 81 7.76 9.24 -6.09
CA GLU A 81 7.68 10.61 -6.61
C GLU A 81 6.92 10.66 -7.95
N GLU A 82 7.26 9.73 -8.86
CA GLU A 82 6.64 9.65 -10.18
C GLU A 82 5.15 9.25 -10.11
N VAL A 83 4.82 8.23 -9.32
CA VAL A 83 3.46 7.67 -9.25
C VAL A 83 2.50 8.54 -8.44
N LEU A 84 2.99 9.12 -7.34
CA LEU A 84 2.18 9.95 -6.45
C LEU A 84 2.23 11.44 -6.84
N SER A 85 3.11 11.83 -7.76
CA SER A 85 3.35 13.24 -8.13
C SER A 85 3.70 14.11 -6.91
N ILE A 86 4.51 13.56 -6.00
CA ILE A 86 5.01 14.24 -4.80
C ILE A 86 6.52 14.49 -4.90
N LYS A 87 7.04 15.40 -4.08
CA LYS A 87 8.49 15.66 -4.00
C LYS A 87 9.07 15.03 -2.74
N HIS A 88 10.18 14.31 -2.83
CA HIS A 88 10.97 13.83 -1.70
C HIS A 88 10.16 13.07 -0.62
N PRO A 89 9.62 11.88 -0.92
CA PRO A 89 9.04 11.02 0.11
C PRO A 89 10.12 10.63 1.12
N GLY A 90 9.81 10.78 2.40
CA GLY A 90 10.63 10.26 3.49
C GLY A 90 10.56 8.73 3.53
N VAL A 91 11.62 8.09 4.03
CA VAL A 91 11.70 6.61 3.98
C VAL A 91 10.67 5.90 4.86
N ASN A 92 10.14 6.60 5.85
CA ASN A 92 9.13 6.11 6.77
C ASN A 92 7.72 6.60 6.43
N ASP A 93 7.58 7.41 5.37
CA ASP A 93 6.27 7.86 4.93
C ASP A 93 5.50 6.65 4.39
N ASN A 94 4.28 6.48 4.87
CA ASN A 94 3.41 5.40 4.42
C ASN A 94 2.78 5.81 3.07
N PHE A 95 2.90 4.93 2.08
CA PHE A 95 2.39 5.10 0.73
C PHE A 95 0.91 5.54 0.71
N PHE A 96 0.08 4.93 1.54
CA PHE A 96 -1.35 5.20 1.60
C PHE A 96 -1.66 6.52 2.32
N ASP A 97 -0.87 6.88 3.34
CA ASP A 97 -0.96 8.19 3.99
C ASP A 97 -0.55 9.33 3.03
N LEU A 98 0.30 9.05 2.05
CA LEU A 98 0.68 9.97 0.97
C LEU A 98 -0.38 10.09 -0.15
N GLY A 99 -1.53 9.42 -0.01
CA GLY A 99 -2.61 9.43 -1.01
C GLY A 99 -2.54 8.27 -2.01
N GLY A 100 -1.65 7.30 -1.79
CA GLY A 100 -1.54 6.09 -2.58
C GLY A 100 -2.81 5.24 -2.58
N HIS A 101 -3.22 4.72 -3.74
CA HIS A 101 -4.37 3.83 -3.87
C HIS A 101 -4.14 2.67 -4.87
N SER A 102 -5.15 1.80 -5.01
CA SER A 102 -5.06 0.51 -5.74
C SER A 102 -4.46 0.60 -7.14
N LEU A 103 -4.89 1.55 -7.98
CA LEU A 103 -4.31 1.74 -9.31
C LEU A 103 -2.82 2.10 -9.26
N GLN A 104 -2.43 2.97 -8.32
CA GLN A 104 -1.05 3.37 -8.13
C GLN A 104 -0.19 2.21 -7.58
N VAL A 105 -0.77 1.30 -6.79
CA VAL A 105 -0.08 0.06 -6.38
C VAL A 105 0.34 -0.77 -7.60
N VAL A 106 -0.57 -0.92 -8.57
CA VAL A 106 -0.26 -1.64 -9.83
C VAL A 106 0.81 -0.90 -10.64
N GLN A 107 0.75 0.43 -10.70
CA GLN A 107 1.79 1.23 -11.38
C GLN A 107 3.17 1.08 -10.72
N ILE A 108 3.23 1.07 -9.39
CA ILE A 108 4.46 0.80 -8.64
C ILE A 108 4.99 -0.58 -8.95
N GLN A 109 4.14 -1.61 -8.95
CA GLN A 109 4.53 -2.97 -9.24
C GLN A 109 5.20 -3.08 -10.63
N ASN A 110 4.61 -2.45 -11.65
CA ASN A 110 5.19 -2.44 -13.00
C ASN A 110 6.53 -1.70 -13.04
N LYS A 111 6.64 -0.53 -12.41
CA LYS A 111 7.89 0.23 -12.36
C LYS A 111 9.00 -0.48 -11.59
N LEU A 112 8.68 -1.17 -10.50
CA LEU A 112 9.65 -1.99 -9.75
C LEU A 112 10.14 -3.16 -10.61
N ARG A 113 9.25 -3.81 -11.36
CA ARG A 113 9.61 -4.86 -12.31
C ARG A 113 10.55 -4.31 -13.39
N GLU A 114 10.23 -3.17 -14.00
CA GLU A 114 11.04 -2.56 -15.04
C GLU A 114 12.43 -2.13 -14.54
N ARG A 115 12.51 -1.48 -13.38
CA ARG A 115 13.77 -0.90 -12.88
C ARG A 115 14.64 -1.88 -12.10
N LEU A 116 14.04 -2.88 -11.46
CA LEU A 116 14.73 -3.78 -10.53
C LEU A 116 14.61 -5.27 -10.92
N GLY A 117 13.82 -5.61 -11.93
CA GLY A 117 13.51 -7.00 -12.28
C GLY A 117 12.69 -7.73 -11.20
N ALA A 118 12.09 -6.99 -10.25
CA ALA A 118 11.42 -7.54 -9.09
C ALA A 118 9.91 -7.68 -9.32
N GLU A 119 9.35 -8.87 -9.15
CA GLU A 119 7.91 -9.10 -9.24
C GLU A 119 7.21 -8.90 -7.90
N LEU A 120 6.91 -7.68 -7.48
CA LEU A 120 6.27 -7.48 -6.18
C LEU A 120 4.81 -7.98 -6.18
N PRO A 121 4.39 -8.97 -5.36
CA PRO A 121 2.97 -9.25 -5.19
C PRO A 121 2.28 -8.04 -4.56
N VAL A 122 1.10 -7.66 -5.05
CA VAL A 122 0.34 -6.48 -4.57
C VAL A 122 0.19 -6.46 -3.04
N VAL A 123 -0.08 -7.61 -2.44
CA VAL A 123 -0.24 -7.77 -0.98
C VAL A 123 1.00 -7.29 -0.21
N LYS A 124 2.21 -7.44 -0.77
CA LYS A 124 3.45 -7.01 -0.12
C LYS A 124 3.56 -5.50 0.02
N LEU A 125 2.95 -4.70 -0.86
CA LEU A 125 2.94 -3.26 -0.66
C LEU A 125 2.06 -2.84 0.52
N PHE A 126 1.04 -3.65 0.87
CA PHE A 126 0.23 -3.43 2.07
C PHE A 126 0.93 -3.88 3.35
N GLU A 127 1.73 -4.95 3.29
CA GLU A 127 2.56 -5.41 4.41
C GLU A 127 3.77 -4.49 4.67
N TYR A 128 4.36 -3.94 3.61
CA TYR A 128 5.55 -3.09 3.64
C TYR A 128 5.25 -1.72 2.99
N PRO A 129 4.41 -0.88 3.62
CA PRO A 129 3.86 0.31 2.99
C PRO A 129 4.79 1.52 3.03
N THR A 130 6.05 1.38 3.49
CA THR A 130 7.06 2.45 3.53
C THR A 130 8.24 2.12 2.62
N VAL A 131 8.92 3.14 2.10
CA VAL A 131 10.15 2.95 1.30
C VAL A 131 11.16 2.05 2.04
N ARG A 132 11.39 2.31 3.35
CA ARG A 132 12.30 1.54 4.19
C ARG A 132 11.88 0.08 4.32
N SER A 133 10.61 -0.16 4.67
CA SER A 133 10.10 -1.51 4.87
C SER A 133 10.13 -2.33 3.57
N LEU A 134 9.78 -1.71 2.44
CA LEU A 134 9.81 -2.34 1.14
C LEU A 134 11.24 -2.61 0.65
N ALA A 135 12.16 -1.66 0.87
CA ALA A 135 13.59 -1.85 0.57
C ALA A 135 14.16 -3.04 1.36
N GLY A 136 13.80 -3.17 2.64
CA GLY A 136 14.19 -4.30 3.47
C GLY A 136 13.68 -5.64 2.91
N TYR A 137 12.39 -5.72 2.60
CA TYR A 137 11.79 -6.92 2.01
C TYR A 137 12.46 -7.32 0.68
N LEU A 138 12.67 -6.37 -0.23
CA LEU A 138 13.32 -6.62 -1.51
C LEU A 138 14.81 -6.96 -1.37
N GLY A 139 15.47 -6.43 -0.33
CA GLY A 139 16.87 -6.73 -0.01
C GLY A 139 17.07 -8.16 0.47
N GLU A 140 16.18 -8.66 1.33
CA GLU A 140 16.22 -10.03 1.85
C GLU A 140 15.84 -11.07 0.79
N GLU A 141 14.79 -10.82 -0.01
CA GLU A 141 14.42 -11.71 -1.13
C GLU A 141 15.56 -11.88 -2.15
N LYS A 142 16.34 -10.81 -2.43
CA LYS A 142 17.52 -10.91 -3.31
C LYS A 142 18.62 -11.82 -2.75
N LYS A 143 18.74 -11.95 -1.43
CA LYS A 143 19.75 -12.81 -0.79
C LYS A 143 19.31 -14.27 -0.78
N GLU A 144 18.03 -14.54 -0.52
CA GLU A 144 17.54 -15.91 -0.35
C GLU A 144 17.19 -16.58 -1.67
N HIS A 145 16.55 -15.90 -2.63
CA HIS A 145 16.14 -16.51 -3.90
C HIS A 145 15.94 -15.48 -5.04
N PRO A 146 16.63 -15.60 -6.20
CA PRO A 146 16.41 -14.70 -7.32
C PRO A 146 14.94 -14.73 -7.79
N PHE A 147 14.28 -13.58 -7.70
CA PHE A 147 12.84 -13.36 -7.94
C PHE A 147 12.29 -13.98 -9.24
N GLY A 148 13.14 -14.17 -10.26
CA GLY A 148 12.77 -14.77 -11.54
C GLY A 148 12.48 -16.29 -11.52
N GLN A 149 12.81 -17.01 -10.45
CA GLN A 149 12.67 -18.48 -10.42
C GLN A 149 11.28 -18.97 -9.95
N ARG A 150 10.57 -18.22 -9.09
CA ARG A 150 9.33 -18.69 -8.44
C ARG A 150 8.10 -18.76 -9.35
N ILE A 151 7.97 -17.88 -10.34
CA ILE A 151 6.83 -17.93 -11.29
C ILE A 151 7.00 -19.12 -12.25
N HIS A 152 8.21 -19.33 -12.75
CA HIS A 152 8.52 -20.48 -13.63
C HIS A 152 8.30 -21.81 -12.89
N GLU A 153 8.69 -21.93 -11.63
CA GLU A 153 8.49 -23.16 -10.85
C GLU A 153 7.01 -23.47 -10.56
N ARG A 154 6.16 -22.47 -10.28
CA ARG A 154 4.72 -22.70 -10.06
C ARG A 154 4.02 -23.17 -11.32
N THR A 155 4.31 -22.57 -12.47
CA THR A 155 3.74 -23.00 -13.76
C THR A 155 4.24 -24.38 -14.16
N GLN A 156 5.50 -24.71 -13.89
CA GLN A 156 6.07 -26.05 -14.15
C GLN A 156 5.49 -27.13 -13.23
N ARG A 157 5.32 -26.85 -11.93
CA ARG A 157 4.68 -27.80 -10.98
C ARG A 157 3.21 -28.06 -11.32
N GLN A 158 2.45 -27.04 -11.74
CA GLN A 158 1.06 -27.22 -12.17
C GLN A 158 0.94 -28.01 -13.49
N LYS A 159 1.84 -27.80 -14.45
CA LYS A 159 1.90 -28.61 -15.68
C LYS A 159 2.30 -30.06 -15.41
N ALA A 160 3.27 -30.31 -14.53
CA ALA A 160 3.70 -31.66 -14.16
C ALA A 160 2.59 -32.45 -13.43
N ALA A 161 1.81 -31.79 -12.57
CA ALA A 161 0.66 -32.41 -11.90
C ALA A 161 -0.48 -32.77 -12.87
N ALA A 162 -0.71 -31.96 -13.90
CA ALA A 162 -1.72 -32.22 -14.93
C ALA A 162 -1.32 -33.36 -15.89
N ALA A 163 -0.02 -33.58 -16.13
CA ALA A 163 0.48 -34.63 -17.02
C ALA A 163 0.48 -36.04 -16.40
N GLY A 164 0.26 -36.16 -15.08
CA GLY A 164 0.29 -37.45 -14.36
C GLY A 164 -1.03 -38.21 -14.29
N HIS A 165 -2.14 -37.65 -14.81
CA HIS A 165 -3.47 -38.27 -14.70
C HIS A 165 -3.75 -39.20 -15.90
N LYS A 166 -3.41 -40.49 -15.78
CA LYS A 166 -3.86 -41.51 -16.74
C LYS A 166 -5.38 -41.69 -16.63
N PRO A 167 -6.15 -41.66 -17.74
CA PRO A 167 -7.58 -41.93 -17.68
C PRO A 167 -7.85 -43.41 -17.37
N PHE A 168 -8.73 -43.63 -16.39
CA PHE A 168 -9.28 -44.94 -16.05
C PHE A 168 -10.22 -45.44 -17.17
N GLY A 169 -9.98 -46.67 -17.64
CA GLY A 169 -11.04 -47.51 -18.20
C GLY A 169 -11.04 -47.69 -19.72
N ALA A 170 -10.23 -48.64 -20.23
CA ALA A 170 -10.57 -49.40 -21.42
C ALA A 170 -10.60 -50.88 -21.05
N ARG A 171 -11.80 -51.42 -20.82
CA ARG A 171 -12.02 -52.86 -20.66
C ARG A 171 -12.08 -53.51 -22.04
N ALA A 172 -11.19 -54.46 -22.27
CA ALA A 172 -11.15 -55.33 -23.43
C ALA A 172 -12.34 -56.29 -23.45
N LYS A 173 -12.77 -56.63 -24.67
CA LYS A 173 -13.82 -57.58 -25.03
C LYS A 173 -13.50 -59.01 -24.55
N LEU A 174 -14.55 -59.75 -24.23
CA LEU A 174 -14.74 -61.16 -24.57
C LEU A 174 -16.11 -61.28 -25.25
#